data_AF-A0A3B0X4R8-F1
#
_entry.id   AF-A0A3B0X4R8-F1
#
_cell.length_a   1.000
_cell.length_b   1.000
_cell.length_c   1.000
_cell.angle_alpha   90.00
_cell.angle_beta   90.00
_cell.angle_gamma   90.00
#
_symmetry.space_group_name_H-M   'P 1'
#
loop_
_entity.id
_entity.type
_entity.pdbx_description
1 polymer ?
#
loop_
_entity_poly.entity_id
_entity_poly.type
_entity_poly.pdbx_seq_one_letter_code
_entity_poly.pdbx_strand_id
1 'polypeptide(L)'
;MGNQTLKERFVQAINEGELGLIDDYGVYVTRESFTEYFSDIKIQYKTSFLTSSVIEPGRTLASHTRFLFKMGRGLYLVHADLLEIKPLKQYKFYELYYMNSDMEKRPKR
;
A
#
# COMPACT_ATOMS: atom_id res chain seq x y z
N MET A 1 -15.30 6.85 -21.02
CA MET A 1 -14.27 6.29 -20.12
C MET A 1 -15.00 5.88 -18.86
N GLY A 2 -15.11 4.58 -18.57
CA GLY A 2 -15.86 4.10 -17.40
C GLY A 2 -15.25 4.66 -16.12
N ASN A 3 -16.08 5.00 -15.13
CA ASN A 3 -15.61 5.40 -13.80
C ASN A 3 -14.84 4.23 -13.19
N GLN A 4 -13.51 4.26 -13.25
CA GLN A 4 -12.67 3.29 -12.54
C GLN A 4 -12.98 3.35 -11.05
N THR A 5 -13.12 2.19 -10.43
CA THR A 5 -13.28 2.05 -9.00
C THR A 5 -11.99 2.40 -8.27
N LEU A 6 -12.08 2.72 -6.98
CA LEU A 6 -10.89 2.96 -6.16
C LEU A 6 -9.96 1.74 -6.10
N LYS A 7 -10.52 0.52 -6.11
CA LYS A 7 -9.71 -0.70 -6.16
C LYS A 7 -8.91 -0.80 -7.46
N GLU A 8 -9.54 -0.53 -8.59
CA GLU A 8 -8.86 -0.56 -9.90
C GLU A 8 -7.74 0.46 -9.96
N ARG A 9 -8.00 1.70 -9.52
CA ARG A 9 -6.97 2.75 -9.42
C ARG A 9 -5.84 2.35 -8.47
N PHE A 10 -6.16 1.69 -7.36
CA PHE A 10 -5.17 1.21 -6.38
C PHE A 10 -4.26 0.13 -6.97
N VAL A 11 -4.84 -0.88 -7.61
CA VAL A 11 -4.08 -1.96 -8.27
C VAL A 11 -3.22 -1.41 -9.40
N GLN A 12 -3.77 -0.51 -10.21
CA GLN A 12 -3.02 0.15 -11.27
C GLN A 12 -1.81 0.93 -10.73
N ALA A 13 -2.00 1.75 -9.70
CA ALA A 13 -0.92 2.52 -9.09
C ALA A 13 0.20 1.65 -8.50
N ILE A 14 -0.16 0.48 -7.93
CA ILE A 14 0.82 -0.50 -7.46
C ILE A 14 1.59 -1.09 -8.64
N ASN A 15 0.88 -1.61 -9.65
CA ASN A 15 1.52 -2.26 -10.80
C ASN A 15 2.42 -1.31 -11.60
N GLU A 16 2.10 -0.01 -11.64
CA GLU A 16 2.90 1.03 -12.27
C GLU A 16 4.10 1.49 -11.40
N GLY A 17 4.16 1.06 -10.15
CA GLY A 17 5.20 1.42 -9.18
C GLY A 17 5.05 2.84 -8.62
N GLU A 18 3.88 3.45 -8.77
CA GLU A 18 3.59 4.81 -8.29
C GLU A 18 3.14 4.82 -6.83
N LEU A 19 2.57 3.71 -6.37
CA LEU A 19 2.16 3.51 -4.98
C LEU A 19 2.76 2.22 -4.41
N GLY A 20 3.47 2.36 -3.29
CA GLY A 20 4.00 1.26 -2.52
C GLY A 20 5.53 1.19 -2.52
N LEU A 21 6.06 0.40 -1.59
CA LEU A 21 7.48 0.12 -1.41
C LEU A 21 7.66 -1.40 -1.52
N ILE A 22 8.71 -1.88 -2.19
CA ILE A 22 8.97 -3.33 -2.26
C ILE A 22 10.07 -3.73 -1.28
N ASP A 23 9.98 -4.94 -0.77
CA ASP A 23 11.08 -5.69 -0.15
C ASP A 23 11.03 -7.17 -0.58
N ASP A 24 11.79 -8.02 0.10
CA ASP A 24 11.85 -9.47 -0.16
C ASP A 24 10.53 -10.22 0.05
N TYR A 25 9.58 -9.64 0.80
CA TYR A 25 8.29 -10.22 1.14
C TYR A 25 7.14 -9.69 0.25
N GLY A 26 7.32 -8.55 -0.41
CA GLY A 26 6.36 -8.04 -1.41
C GLY A 26 6.18 -6.52 -1.37
N VAL A 27 5.01 -6.06 -1.81
CA VAL A 27 4.70 -4.62 -1.91
C VAL A 27 3.95 -4.14 -0.66
N TYR A 28 4.52 -3.15 0.01
CA TYR A 28 3.97 -2.50 1.18
C TYR A 28 3.35 -1.16 0.80
N VAL A 29 2.17 -0.89 1.35
CA VAL A 29 1.50 0.39 1.26
C VAL A 29 1.34 0.96 2.65
N THR A 30 1.70 2.23 2.81
CA THR A 30 1.43 2.98 4.03
C THR A 30 0.14 3.77 3.88
N ARG A 31 -0.55 4.02 4.99
CA ARG A 31 -1.73 4.90 5.01
C ARG A 31 -1.38 6.32 4.54
N GLU A 32 -0.18 6.78 4.86
CA GLU A 32 0.32 8.10 4.46
C GLU A 32 0.47 8.19 2.94
N SER A 33 1.26 7.30 2.34
CA SER A 33 1.48 7.26 0.89
C SER A 33 0.17 7.07 0.12
N PHE A 34 -0.75 6.24 0.64
CA PHE A 34 -2.09 6.08 0.06
C PHE A 34 -2.90 7.39 0.11
N THR A 35 -2.87 8.09 1.24
CA THR A 35 -3.66 9.33 1.43
C THR A 35 -3.14 10.47 0.55
N GLU A 36 -1.83 10.55 0.40
CA GLU A 36 -1.14 11.49 -0.48
C GLU A 36 -1.46 11.20 -1.96
N TYR A 37 -1.26 9.95 -2.40
CA TYR A 37 -1.51 9.56 -3.78
C TYR A 37 -2.96 9.76 -4.19
N PHE A 38 -3.91 9.33 -3.36
CA PHE A 38 -5.35 9.52 -3.58
C PHE A 38 -5.86 10.85 -3.00
N SER A 39 -5.06 11.92 -3.03
CA SER A 39 -5.41 13.24 -2.49
C SER A 39 -6.75 13.77 -3.02
N ASP A 40 -7.11 13.42 -4.26
CA ASP A 40 -8.34 13.77 -4.98
C ASP A 40 -9.65 13.20 -4.38
N ILE A 41 -9.57 12.16 -3.54
CA ILE A 41 -10.74 11.47 -2.98
C ILE A 41 -11.18 12.13 -1.66
N LYS A 42 -12.46 12.02 -1.28
CA LYS A 42 -12.93 12.46 0.04
C LYS A 42 -12.24 11.67 1.17
N ILE A 43 -11.75 12.36 2.20
CA ILE A 43 -10.92 11.82 3.30
C ILE A 43 -11.55 10.60 3.99
N GLN A 44 -12.87 10.62 4.26
CA GLN A 44 -13.57 9.52 4.95
C GLN A 44 -13.51 8.19 4.19
N TYR A 45 -13.53 8.23 2.85
CA TYR A 45 -13.44 7.03 2.01
C TYR A 45 -12.00 6.48 1.96
N LYS A 46 -10.99 7.35 2.07
CA LYS A 46 -9.58 6.92 2.11
C LYS A 46 -9.27 6.12 3.37
N THR A 47 -9.79 6.58 4.51
CA THR A 47 -9.49 5.95 5.79
C THR A 47 -10.14 4.58 5.96
N SER A 48 -11.30 4.38 5.35
CA SER A 48 -12.03 3.11 5.42
C SER A 48 -11.52 2.08 4.42
N PHE A 49 -11.11 2.50 3.21
CA PHE A 49 -10.67 1.60 2.13
C PHE A 49 -9.58 0.61 2.60
N LEU A 50 -8.45 1.11 3.11
CA LEU A 50 -7.36 0.21 3.52
C LEU A 50 -7.80 -0.76 4.62
N THR A 51 -8.58 -0.29 5.59
CA THR A 51 -9.06 -1.13 6.70
C THR A 51 -10.12 -2.16 6.25
N SER A 52 -10.99 -1.81 5.32
CA SER A 52 -11.99 -2.73 4.77
C SER A 52 -11.37 -3.71 3.78
N SER A 53 -10.19 -3.41 3.24
CA SER A 53 -9.43 -4.31 2.36
C SER A 53 -8.54 -5.31 3.09
N VAL A 54 -8.51 -5.30 4.42
CA VAL A 54 -7.69 -6.24 5.22
C VAL A 54 -8.28 -7.64 5.22
N ILE A 55 -7.49 -8.65 4.85
CA ILE A 55 -7.77 -10.08 5.03
C ILE A 55 -7.87 -10.39 6.53
N GLU A 56 -8.89 -11.15 6.93
CA GLU A 56 -9.08 -11.47 8.34
C GLU A 56 -7.90 -12.28 8.91
N PRO A 57 -7.51 -12.07 10.18
CA PRO A 57 -6.49 -12.88 10.83
C PRO A 57 -6.80 -14.37 10.72
N GLY A 58 -5.80 -15.17 10.36
CA GLY A 58 -5.94 -16.61 10.16
C GLY A 58 -6.39 -17.03 8.75
N ARG A 59 -6.67 -16.08 7.85
CA ARG A 59 -6.86 -16.35 6.42
C ARG A 59 -5.66 -15.90 5.61
N THR A 60 -5.38 -16.64 4.56
CA THR A 60 -4.27 -16.36 3.64
C THR A 60 -4.73 -15.98 2.25
N LEU A 61 -5.98 -16.27 1.87
CA LEU A 61 -6.48 -16.05 0.52
C LEU A 61 -7.07 -14.65 0.34
N ALA A 62 -6.76 -14.02 -0.79
CA ALA A 62 -7.42 -12.80 -1.22
C ALA A 62 -8.84 -13.05 -1.74
N SER A 63 -9.65 -12.01 -1.72
CA SER A 63 -10.97 -11.94 -2.31
C SER A 63 -11.15 -10.62 -3.05
N HIS A 64 -12.33 -10.44 -3.67
CA HIS A 64 -12.63 -9.20 -4.36
C HIS A 64 -12.50 -7.96 -3.45
N THR A 65 -12.88 -8.06 -2.18
CA THR A 65 -12.85 -6.93 -1.24
C THR A 65 -11.73 -7.01 -0.22
N ARG A 66 -11.12 -8.17 0.02
CA ARG A 66 -10.08 -8.39 1.03
C ARG A 66 -8.78 -8.84 0.35
N PHE A 67 -7.74 -8.02 0.38
CA PHE A 67 -6.51 -8.28 -0.37
C PHE A 67 -5.26 -7.65 0.25
N LEU A 68 -5.36 -7.12 1.47
CA LEU A 68 -4.25 -6.56 2.22
C LEU A 68 -4.02 -7.35 3.50
N PHE A 69 -2.76 -7.54 3.89
CA PHE A 69 -2.41 -7.97 5.23
C PHE A 69 -2.04 -6.75 6.06
N LYS A 70 -2.63 -6.60 7.24
CA LYS A 70 -2.26 -5.51 8.15
C LYS A 70 -1.01 -5.91 8.94
N MET A 71 0.11 -5.25 8.65
CA MET A 71 1.41 -5.52 9.28
C MET A 71 1.61 -4.70 10.56
N GLY A 72 0.98 -3.52 10.63
CA GLY A 72 1.13 -2.62 11.76
C GLY A 72 0.24 -1.40 11.67
N ARG A 73 0.55 -0.37 12.47
CA ARG A 73 -0.20 0.88 12.46
C ARG A 73 0.00 1.60 11.12
N GLY A 74 -1.02 1.53 10.26
CA GLY A 74 -1.01 2.21 8.97
C GLY A 74 -0.05 1.58 7.95
N LEU A 75 0.37 0.32 8.15
CA LEU A 75 1.24 -0.43 7.25
C LEU A 75 0.53 -1.69 6.78
N TYR A 76 0.50 -1.90 5.46
CA TYR A 76 -0.25 -2.97 4.82
C TYR A 76 0.64 -3.65 3.77
N LEU A 77 0.66 -4.98 3.75
CA LEU A 77 1.27 -5.78 2.69
C LEU A 77 0.20 -6.15 1.67
N VAL A 78 0.48 -5.94 0.39
CA VAL A 78 -0.41 -6.29 -0.72
C VAL A 78 -0.31 -7.79 -0.98
N HIS A 79 -1.45 -8.46 -1.10
CA HIS A 79 -1.50 -9.88 -1.44
C HIS A 79 -0.97 -10.11 -2.86
N ALA A 80 -0.20 -11.19 -3.07
CA ALA A 80 0.44 -11.50 -4.35
C ALA A 80 -0.55 -11.62 -5.52
N ASP A 81 -1.74 -12.19 -5.31
CA ASP A 81 -2.82 -12.28 -6.32
C ASP A 81 -3.27 -10.93 -6.91
N LEU A 82 -2.94 -9.80 -6.29
CA LEU A 82 -3.22 -8.48 -6.85
C LEU A 82 -2.11 -7.92 -7.73
N LEU A 83 -0.94 -8.57 -7.71
CA LEU A 83 0.25 -8.15 -8.43
C LEU A 83 0.30 -8.94 -9.73
N GLU A 84 -0.16 -8.34 -10.82
CA GLU A 84 -0.31 -9.10 -12.07
C GLU A 84 1.05 -9.43 -12.72
N ILE A 85 2.07 -8.57 -12.66
CA ILE A 85 3.35 -8.80 -13.36
C ILE A 85 4.48 -8.06 -12.62
N LYS A 86 5.71 -8.60 -12.70
CA LYS A 86 6.96 -7.93 -12.31
C LYS A 86 6.91 -6.43 -12.64
N PRO A 87 7.22 -5.54 -11.68
CA PRO A 87 7.06 -4.10 -11.85
C PRO A 87 7.88 -3.57 -13.04
N LEU A 88 7.26 -2.72 -13.86
CA LEU A 88 7.88 -2.07 -15.03
C LEU A 88 8.94 -1.02 -14.65
N LYS A 89 8.99 -0.60 -13.37
CA LYS A 89 9.97 0.33 -12.79
C LYS A 89 10.54 -0.26 -11.50
N GLN A 90 11.80 0.05 -11.18
CA GLN A 90 12.38 -0.34 -9.89
C GLN A 90 11.64 0.40 -8.76
N TYR A 91 10.93 -0.33 -7.90
CA TYR A 91 10.36 0.23 -6.67
C TYR A 91 11.46 0.83 -5.79
N LYS A 92 11.11 1.83 -4.98
CA LYS A 92 11.96 2.26 -3.86
C LYS A 92 11.98 1.15 -2.80
N PHE A 93 13.17 0.80 -2.31
CA PHE A 93 13.33 -0.20 -1.24
C PHE A 93 12.79 0.32 0.08
N TYR A 94 12.01 -0.51 0.78
CA TYR A 94 11.44 -0.21 2.10
C TYR A 94 12.51 0.24 3.11
N GLU A 95 13.66 -0.45 3.14
CA GLU A 95 14.77 -0.15 4.06
C GLU A 95 15.33 1.26 3.89
N LEU A 96 15.45 1.75 2.64
CA LEU A 96 16.01 3.08 2.36
C LEU A 96 15.05 4.21 2.74
N TYR A 97 13.75 3.96 2.76
CA TYR A 97 12.75 4.98 3.13
C TYR A 97 12.71 5.23 4.64
N TYR A 98 12.81 4.15 5.44
CA TYR A 98 12.73 4.23 6.90
C TYR A 98 14.08 4.49 7.59
N MET A 99 15.20 4.04 7.02
CA MET A 99 16.54 4.40 7.53
C MET A 99 16.81 5.91 7.47
N ASN A 100 16.25 6.62 6.48
CA ASN A 100 16.39 8.07 6.37
C ASN A 100 15.42 8.84 7.30
N SER A 101 14.22 8.32 7.54
CA SER A 101 13.22 9.00 8.39
C SER A 101 13.44 8.78 9.90
N ASP A 102 14.17 7.73 10.30
CA ASP A 102 14.62 7.55 11.70
C ASP A 102 15.87 8.37 12.05
N MET A 103 16.66 8.80 11.06
CA MET A 103 17.79 9.72 11.31
C MET A 103 17.35 11.17 11.56
N GLU A 104 16.20 11.60 11.04
CA GLU A 104 15.67 12.96 11.27
C GLU A 104 14.95 13.13 12.61
N LYS A 105 14.66 12.05 13.35
CA LYS A 105 13.84 12.08 14.58
C LYS A 105 14.57 11.76 15.87
N ARG A 106 15.91 11.83 15.91
CA ARG A 106 16.62 11.85 17.20
C ARG A 106 16.73 13.29 17.69
N PRO A 107 15.94 13.75 18.67
CA PRO A 107 16.33 14.95 19.40
C PRO A 107 17.71 14.67 20.01
N LYS A 108 18.66 15.56 19.73
CA LYS A 108 19.95 15.58 20.41
C LYS A 108 19.66 15.59 21.92
N ARG A 109 20.03 14.50 22.60
CA ARG A 109 20.16 14.49 24.05
C ARG A 109 21.39 15.29 24.45
#